data_AF-A0A7V4G8N5-F1
#
_entry.id   AF-A0A7V4G8N5-F1
#
_cell.length_a   1.000
_cell.length_b   1.000
_cell.length_c   1.000
_cell.angle_alpha   90.00
_cell.angle_beta   90.00
_cell.angle_gamma   90.00
#
_symmetry.space_group_name_H-M   'P 1'
#
loop_
_entity.id
_entity.type
_entity.pdbx_description
1 polymer ?
#
loop_
_entity_poly.entity_id
_entity_poly.type
_entity_poly.pdbx_seq_one_letter_code
_entity_poly.pdbx_strand_id
1 'polypeptide(L)'
;MAEHSLSSGRVMSRETLSAVAALTRSLAEAVLQGDLDRALQLLEERQQQLSAVAWPEAAAAEWGEEIQALRALEAEVLDFCRRWRDILQERLAVLHTAHHLLKTYQPPPSLPRLVDLQK
;
A
#
# COMPACT_ATOMS: atom_id res chain seq x y z
N MET A 1 5.32 39.81 -24.92
CA MET A 1 4.00 39.49 -24.36
C MET A 1 3.94 37.99 -24.24
N ALA A 2 4.07 37.46 -23.01
CA ALA A 2 4.16 36.03 -22.78
C ALA A 2 2.77 35.40 -22.91
N GLU A 3 2.63 34.46 -23.84
CA GLU A 3 1.45 33.64 -24.00
C GLU A 3 1.30 32.74 -22.77
N HIS A 4 0.21 32.92 -22.04
CA HIS A 4 -0.19 32.02 -20.98
C HIS A 4 -0.60 30.69 -21.61
N SER A 5 0.32 29.73 -21.59
CA SER A 5 0.01 28.30 -21.73
C SER A 5 -0.89 27.89 -20.56
N LEU A 6 -2.19 28.11 -20.71
CA LEU A 6 -3.20 27.43 -19.90
C LEU A 6 -3.07 25.95 -20.22
N SER A 7 -2.44 25.21 -19.32
CA SER A 7 -2.55 23.75 -19.28
C SER A 7 -4.04 23.43 -19.26
N SER A 8 -4.59 22.99 -20.39
CA SER A 8 -5.94 22.41 -20.47
C SER A 8 -5.96 21.12 -19.65
N GLY A 9 -6.08 21.26 -18.33
CA GLY A 9 -6.35 20.15 -17.44
C GLY A 9 -7.68 19.51 -17.82
N ARG A 10 -7.73 18.18 -17.87
CA ARG A 10 -8.98 17.45 -18.12
C ARG A 10 -9.93 17.77 -16.96
N VAL A 11 -11.15 18.22 -17.21
CA VAL A 11 -12.13 18.42 -16.14
C VAL A 11 -12.69 17.05 -15.72
N MET A 12 -12.90 16.85 -14.41
CA MET A 12 -13.48 15.61 -13.88
C MET A 12 -14.83 15.38 -14.52
N SER A 13 -14.97 14.26 -15.22
CA SER A 13 -16.25 13.81 -15.76
C SER A 13 -16.78 12.65 -14.92
N ARG A 14 -18.07 12.34 -15.09
CA ARG A 14 -18.69 11.21 -14.40
C ARG A 14 -18.06 9.87 -14.80
N GLU A 15 -17.62 9.75 -16.04
CA GLU A 15 -16.88 8.57 -16.52
C GLU A 15 -15.54 8.42 -15.80
N THR A 16 -14.80 9.53 -15.62
CA THR A 16 -13.54 9.52 -14.88
C THR A 16 -13.76 9.18 -13.41
N LEU A 17 -14.79 9.76 -12.76
CA LEU A 17 -15.15 9.42 -11.39
C LEU A 17 -15.50 7.93 -11.25
N SER A 18 -16.29 7.38 -12.18
CA SER A 18 -16.64 5.96 -12.21
C SER A 18 -15.40 5.07 -12.40
N ALA A 19 -14.47 5.46 -13.26
CA ALA A 19 -13.22 4.74 -13.47
C ALA A 19 -12.35 4.74 -12.20
N VAL A 20 -12.21 5.89 -11.52
CA VAL A 20 -11.51 5.99 -10.23
C VAL A 20 -12.18 5.14 -9.16
N ALA A 21 -13.51 5.11 -9.10
CA ALA A 21 -14.24 4.26 -8.18
C ALA A 21 -14.02 2.76 -8.45
N ALA A 22 -13.98 2.36 -9.72
CA ALA A 22 -13.66 0.98 -10.09
C ALA A 22 -12.22 0.60 -9.71
N LEU A 23 -11.24 1.47 -9.99
CA LEU A 23 -9.85 1.27 -9.58
C LEU A 23 -9.71 1.15 -8.06
N THR A 24 -10.46 1.97 -7.30
CA THR A 24 -10.43 1.94 -5.82
C THR A 24 -11.01 0.65 -5.26
N ARG A 25 -12.07 0.09 -5.86
CA ARG A 25 -12.60 -1.23 -5.50
C ARG A 25 -11.58 -2.35 -5.79
N SER A 26 -11.00 -2.36 -6.99
CA SER A 26 -9.97 -3.34 -7.36
C SER A 26 -8.75 -3.26 -6.44
N LEU A 27 -8.35 -2.04 -6.05
CA LEU A 27 -7.27 -1.82 -5.09
C LEU A 27 -7.61 -2.41 -3.73
N ALA A 28 -8.82 -2.16 -3.23
CA ALA A 28 -9.29 -2.73 -1.96
C ALA A 28 -9.27 -4.26 -1.98
N GLU A 29 -9.73 -4.88 -3.07
CA GLU A 29 -9.70 -6.34 -3.24
C GLU A 29 -8.27 -6.89 -3.23
N ALA A 30 -7.35 -6.29 -3.98
CA ALA A 30 -5.95 -6.72 -4.04
C ALA A 30 -5.28 -6.63 -2.65
N VAL A 31 -5.52 -5.53 -1.93
CA VAL A 31 -5.03 -5.31 -0.56
C VAL A 31 -5.56 -6.38 0.40
N LEU A 32 -6.86 -6.69 0.34
CA LEU A 32 -7.48 -7.72 1.19
C LEU A 32 -6.99 -9.13 0.89
N GLN A 33 -6.63 -9.41 -0.38
CA GLN A 33 -6.06 -10.69 -0.80
C GLN A 33 -4.55 -10.81 -0.51
N GLY A 34 -3.91 -9.72 -0.08
CA GLY A 34 -2.46 -9.68 0.16
C GLY A 34 -1.62 -9.60 -1.12
N ASP A 35 -2.24 -9.31 -2.27
CA ASP A 35 -1.55 -9.10 -3.55
C ASP A 35 -1.01 -7.66 -3.62
N LEU A 36 0.11 -7.43 -2.94
CA LEU A 36 0.68 -6.09 -2.75
C LEU A 36 1.27 -5.52 -4.04
N ASP A 37 1.80 -6.35 -4.93
CA ASP A 37 2.37 -5.91 -6.20
C ASP A 37 1.27 -5.37 -7.11
N ARG A 38 0.15 -6.10 -7.21
CA ARG A 38 -1.03 -5.63 -7.94
C ARG A 38 -1.65 -4.40 -7.29
N ALA A 39 -1.72 -4.35 -5.95
CA ALA A 39 -2.21 -3.18 -5.24
C ALA A 39 -1.38 -1.93 -5.55
N LEU A 40 -0.05 -2.06 -5.65
CA LEU A 40 0.83 -0.94 -6.00
C LEU A 40 0.55 -0.44 -7.44
N GLN A 41 0.44 -1.34 -8.40
CA GLN A 41 0.10 -0.99 -9.79
C GLN A 41 -1.23 -0.24 -9.88
N LEU A 42 -2.27 -0.74 -9.22
CA LEU A 42 -3.59 -0.11 -9.20
C LEU A 42 -3.58 1.28 -8.54
N LEU A 43 -2.75 1.47 -7.52
CA LEU A 43 -2.56 2.77 -6.88
C LEU A 43 -1.90 3.78 -7.82
N GLU A 44 -0.87 3.36 -8.55
CA GLU A 44 -0.18 4.20 -9.54
C GLU A 44 -1.13 4.59 -10.68
N GLU A 45 -1.89 3.64 -11.23
CA GLU A 45 -2.91 3.90 -12.25
C GLU A 45 -3.95 4.91 -11.75
N ARG A 46 -4.44 4.74 -10.52
CA ARG A 46 -5.38 5.67 -9.89
C ARG A 46 -4.76 7.06 -9.70
N GLN A 47 -3.49 7.15 -9.30
CA GLN A 47 -2.79 8.43 -9.15
C GLN A 47 -2.65 9.15 -10.50
N GLN A 48 -2.33 8.43 -11.56
CA GLN A 48 -2.25 8.98 -12.92
C GLN A 48 -3.61 9.51 -13.41
N GLN A 49 -4.70 8.80 -13.10
CA GLN A 49 -6.04 9.27 -13.44
C GLN A 49 -6.43 10.55 -12.71
N LEU A 50 -5.98 10.73 -11.47
CA LEU A 50 -6.33 11.88 -10.65
C LEU A 50 -5.39 13.09 -10.85
N SER A 51 -4.12 12.88 -11.18
CA SER A 51 -3.12 13.96 -11.28
C SER A 51 -3.37 14.92 -12.45
N ALA A 52 -4.12 14.49 -13.46
CA ALA A 52 -4.41 15.28 -14.65
C ALA A 52 -5.78 15.98 -14.61
N VAL A 53 -6.50 15.93 -13.47
CA VAL A 53 -7.91 16.28 -13.42
C VAL A 53 -8.20 17.52 -12.55
N ALA A 54 -8.86 18.50 -13.16
CA ALA A 54 -9.45 19.64 -12.46
C ALA A 54 -10.87 19.31 -11.98
N TRP A 55 -11.19 19.61 -10.72
CA TRP A 55 -12.51 19.36 -10.15
C TRP A 55 -13.49 20.48 -10.51
N PRO A 56 -14.65 20.17 -11.14
CA PRO A 56 -15.65 21.19 -11.42
C PRO A 56 -16.37 21.62 -10.15
N GLU A 57 -16.71 22.91 -10.04
CA GLU A 57 -17.43 23.46 -8.89
C GLU A 57 -18.81 22.81 -8.67
N ALA A 58 -19.46 22.37 -9.76
CA ALA A 58 -20.75 21.68 -9.73
C ALA A 58 -20.67 20.21 -9.25
N ALA A 59 -19.48 19.60 -9.23
CA ALA A 59 -19.30 18.19 -8.85
C ALA A 59 -19.81 17.88 -7.44
N ALA A 60 -19.69 18.84 -6.52
CA ALA A 60 -20.13 18.66 -5.14
C ALA A 60 -21.65 18.54 -5.02
N ALA A 61 -22.41 19.24 -5.87
CA ALA A 61 -23.87 19.22 -5.86
C ALA A 61 -24.43 18.00 -6.62
N GLU A 62 -23.75 17.57 -7.69
CA GLU A 62 -24.25 16.49 -8.56
C GLU A 62 -23.76 15.10 -8.15
N TRP A 63 -22.52 14.97 -7.66
CA TRP A 63 -21.86 13.69 -7.39
C TRP A 63 -21.41 13.56 -5.93
N GLY A 64 -21.94 14.39 -5.04
CA GLY A 64 -21.53 14.46 -3.64
C GLY A 64 -21.61 13.10 -2.91
N GLU A 65 -22.69 12.34 -3.13
CA GLU A 65 -22.85 11.00 -2.54
C GLU A 65 -21.82 9.99 -3.08
N GLU A 66 -21.59 10.00 -4.39
CA GLU A 66 -20.64 9.09 -5.06
C GLU A 66 -19.20 9.38 -4.58
N ILE A 67 -18.83 10.65 -4.47
CA ILE A 67 -17.54 11.10 -3.93
C ILE A 67 -17.41 10.71 -2.46
N GLN A 68 -18.48 10.86 -1.67
CA GLN A 68 -18.46 10.51 -0.25
C GLN A 68 -18.29 9.00 -0.03
N ALA A 69 -19.00 8.18 -0.81
CA ALA A 69 -18.85 6.72 -0.79
C ALA A 69 -17.43 6.28 -1.17
N LEU A 70 -16.84 6.94 -2.17
CA LEU A 70 -15.46 6.69 -2.59
C LEU A 70 -14.46 7.02 -1.47
N ARG A 71 -14.63 8.17 -0.80
CA ARG A 71 -13.81 8.57 0.35
C ARG A 71 -13.94 7.60 1.53
N ALA A 72 -15.14 7.07 1.78
CA ALA A 72 -15.35 6.08 2.83
C ALA A 72 -14.58 4.78 2.54
N LEU A 73 -14.66 4.28 1.29
CA LEU A 73 -13.90 3.11 0.87
C LEU A 73 -12.38 3.33 1.00
N GLU A 74 -11.89 4.51 0.61
CA GLU A 74 -10.47 4.85 0.78
C GLU A 74 -10.02 4.87 2.24
N ALA A 75 -10.86 5.39 3.14
CA ALA A 75 -10.57 5.38 4.57
C ALA A 75 -10.47 3.93 5.10
N GLU A 76 -11.38 3.05 4.68
CA GLU A 76 -11.34 1.63 5.07
C GLU A 76 -10.07 0.92 4.59
N VAL A 77 -9.65 1.16 3.34
CA VAL A 77 -8.40 0.61 2.79
C VAL A 77 -7.18 1.12 3.57
N LEU A 78 -7.12 2.42 3.87
CA LEU A 78 -6.03 2.99 4.64
C LEU A 78 -5.97 2.41 6.06
N ASP A 79 -7.12 2.23 6.72
CA ASP A 79 -7.18 1.65 8.05
C ASP A 79 -6.82 0.15 8.06
N PHE A 80 -7.15 -0.60 7.00
CA PHE A 80 -6.61 -1.93 6.81
C PHE A 80 -5.08 -1.91 6.69
N CYS A 81 -4.52 -1.08 5.79
CA CYS A 81 -3.09 -1.00 5.57
C CYS A 81 -2.32 -0.61 6.84
N ARG A 82 -2.86 0.31 7.65
CA ARG A 82 -2.28 0.70 8.95
C ARG A 82 -2.24 -0.48 9.91
N ARG A 83 -3.38 -1.16 10.12
CA ARG A 83 -3.45 -2.35 10.99
C ARG A 83 -2.49 -3.45 10.53
N TRP A 84 -2.42 -3.69 9.23
CA TRP A 84 -1.52 -4.69 8.67
C TRP A 84 -0.06 -4.36 8.91
N ARG A 85 0.33 -3.09 8.70
CA ARG A 85 1.69 -2.61 9.02
C ARG A 85 2.02 -2.83 10.50
N ASP A 86 1.10 -2.51 11.40
CA ASP A 86 1.33 -2.66 12.84
C ASP A 86 1.55 -4.15 13.23
N ILE A 87 0.78 -5.07 12.63
CA ILE A 87 0.98 -6.52 12.79
C ILE A 87 2.36 -6.98 12.27
N LEU A 88 2.78 -6.47 11.10
CA LEU A 88 4.09 -6.82 10.53
C LEU A 88 5.24 -6.32 11.41
N GLN A 89 5.10 -5.12 11.99
CA GLN A 89 6.08 -4.57 12.92
C GLN A 89 6.20 -5.43 14.19
N GLU A 90 5.09 -5.87 14.76
CA GLU A 90 5.07 -6.76 15.91
C GLU A 90 5.78 -8.09 15.59
N ARG A 91 5.42 -8.72 14.46
CA ARG A 91 6.05 -9.98 14.01
C ARG A 91 7.55 -9.84 13.79
N LEU A 92 7.98 -8.73 13.19
CA LEU A 92 9.40 -8.45 12.99
C LEU A 92 10.14 -8.31 14.33
N ALA A 93 9.55 -7.65 15.32
CA ALA A 93 10.14 -7.52 16.65
C ALA A 93 10.31 -8.89 17.35
N VAL A 94 9.32 -9.78 17.22
CA VAL A 94 9.40 -11.15 17.72
C VAL A 94 10.54 -11.93 17.04
N LEU A 95 10.65 -11.84 15.70
CA LEU A 95 11.71 -12.50 14.95
C LEU A 95 13.11 -11.98 15.34
N HIS A 96 13.27 -10.67 15.50
CA HIS A 96 14.52 -10.09 15.99
C HIS A 96 14.90 -10.60 17.38
N THR A 97 13.92 -10.72 18.27
CA THR A 97 14.13 -11.28 19.61
C THR A 97 14.57 -12.74 19.52
N ALA A 98 13.86 -13.57 18.75
CA ALA A 98 14.21 -14.97 18.56
C ALA A 98 15.63 -15.14 17.98
N HIS A 99 15.98 -14.34 16.97
CA HIS A 99 17.33 -14.33 16.38
C HIS A 99 18.41 -13.93 17.38
N HIS A 100 18.13 -12.91 18.20
CA HIS A 100 19.03 -12.51 19.28
C HIS A 100 19.26 -13.65 20.28
N LEU A 101 18.20 -14.31 20.74
CA LEU A 101 18.30 -15.44 21.65
C LEU A 101 19.08 -16.61 21.04
N LEU A 102 18.82 -16.95 19.77
CA LEU A 102 19.55 -18.01 19.06
C LEU A 102 21.05 -17.72 18.99
N LYS A 103 21.45 -16.48 18.71
CA LYS A 103 22.86 -16.08 18.73
C LYS A 103 23.47 -16.14 20.13
N THR A 104 22.75 -15.65 21.13
CA THR A 104 23.23 -15.61 22.53
C THR A 104 23.40 -17.01 23.12
N TYR A 105 22.50 -17.93 22.81
CA TYR A 105 22.54 -19.31 23.29
C TYR A 105 23.22 -20.28 22.33
N GLN A 106 23.85 -19.79 21.25
CA GLN A 106 24.57 -20.65 20.32
C GLN A 106 25.74 -21.31 21.07
N PRO A 107 25.76 -22.65 21.22
CA PRO A 107 26.86 -23.31 21.90
C PRO A 107 28.16 -23.04 21.11
N PRO A 108 29.30 -22.89 21.79
CA PRO A 108 30.58 -22.75 21.10
C PRO A 108 30.77 -23.94 20.15
N PRO A 109 31.34 -23.72 18.95
CA PRO A 109 31.61 -24.79 18.03
C PRO A 109 32.39 -25.87 18.77
N SER A 110 31.87 -27.10 18.76
CA SER A 110 32.55 -28.24 19.36
C SER A 110 33.90 -28.38 18.69
N LEU A 111 34.98 -28.08 19.43
CA LEU A 111 36.34 -28.42 19.00
C LEU A 111 36.32 -29.92 18.62
N PRO A 112 36.80 -30.30 17.43
CA PRO A 112 36.92 -31.72 17.09
C PRO A 112 37.79 -32.35 18.17
N ARG A 113 37.20 -33.26 18.96
CA ARG A 113 37.97 -34.10 19.87
C ARG A 113 38.88 -34.93 18.97
N LEU A 114 40.17 -34.56 18.93
CA LEU A 114 41.24 -35.46 18.49
C LEU A 114 41.20 -36.65 19.45
N VAL A 115 40.46 -37.68 19.07
CA VAL A 115 40.58 -39.00 19.68
C VAL A 115 41.85 -39.57 19.08
N ASP A 116 42.96 -39.48 19.82
CA ASP A 116 44.16 -40.24 19.51
C ASP A 116 43.81 -41.74 19.63
N LEU A 117 43.56 -42.37 18.49
CA LEU A 117 43.28 -43.81 18.36
C LEU A 117 44.56 -44.64 18.40
N GLN A 118 45.55 -44.27 19.22
CA GLN A 118 46.77 -45.04 19.41
C GLN A 118 46.94 -45.45 20.88
N LYS A 119 46.32 -46.57 21.25
CA LYS A 119 46.80 -47.49 22.28
C LYS A 119 46.50 -48.93 21.86
#